data_AF-A0A0Q4BCS9-F1
#
_entry.id   AF-A0A0Q4BCS9-F1
#
_cell.length_a   1.000
_cell.length_b   1.000
_cell.length_c   1.000
_cell.angle_alpha   90.00
_cell.angle_beta   90.00
_cell.angle_gamma   90.00
#
_symmetry.space_group_name_H-M   'P 1'
#
loop_
_entity.id
_entity.type
_entity.pdbx_description
1 polymer ?
#
loop_
_entity_poly.entity_id
_entity_poly.type
_entity_poly.pdbx_seq_one_letter_code
_entity_poly.pdbx_strand_id
1 'polypeptide(L)'
;RLTAGPEDGGARPIVPLIHSLVGVHELTGVGTIFPDDEGRPSLHSHVAVGREGAAATGCIRAGVVVWTILEVVLLELEDCTARRAMDPSSGFELLEP
;
A
#
# COMPACT_ATOMS: atom_id res chain seq x y z
N ARG A 1 5.72 3.58 8.89
CA ARG A 1 6.56 2.47 8.39
C ARG A 1 6.12 2.15 6.97
N LEU A 2 7.04 1.74 6.11
CA LEU A 2 6.74 1.33 4.74
C LEU A 2 7.18 -0.13 4.53
N THR A 3 6.40 -0.88 3.76
CA THR A 3 6.86 -2.17 3.22
C THR A 3 7.58 -1.89 1.91
N ALA A 4 8.89 -2.15 1.85
CA ALA A 4 9.76 -1.82 0.71
C ALA A 4 10.12 -3.06 -0.14
N GLY A 5 9.25 -4.07 -0.15
CA GLY A 5 9.44 -5.33 -0.85
C GLY A 5 9.66 -6.51 0.09
N PRO A 6 9.97 -7.70 -0.44
CA PRO A 6 10.36 -8.86 0.35
C PRO A 6 11.87 -8.89 0.66
N GLU A 7 12.28 -9.61 1.70
CA GLU A 7 13.70 -9.91 1.95
C GLU A 7 14.29 -10.81 0.85
N ASP A 8 13.50 -11.78 0.37
CA ASP A 8 13.82 -12.65 -0.76
C ASP A 8 12.57 -12.84 -1.64
N GLY A 9 12.67 -12.51 -2.92
CA GLY A 9 11.57 -12.63 -3.89
C GLY A 9 11.19 -14.06 -4.25
N GLY A 10 12.11 -15.02 -4.10
CA GLY A 10 11.88 -16.44 -4.36
C GLY A 10 11.35 -17.22 -3.17
N ALA A 11 11.50 -16.68 -1.95
CA ALA A 11 11.11 -17.38 -0.74
C ALA A 11 9.59 -17.49 -0.57
N ARG A 12 9.16 -18.60 0.04
CA ARG A 12 7.82 -18.83 0.55
C ARG A 12 7.96 -19.43 1.96
N PRO A 13 7.45 -18.79 3.02
CA PRO A 13 6.60 -17.60 3.04
C PRO A 13 7.37 -16.30 2.70
N ILE A 14 6.62 -15.27 2.29
CA ILE A 14 7.19 -13.95 1.99
C ILE A 14 7.42 -13.19 3.31
N VAL A 15 8.66 -12.79 3.56
CA VAL A 15 9.03 -11.92 4.69
C VAL A 15 9.15 -10.48 4.20
N PRO A 16 8.32 -9.54 4.68
CA PRO A 16 8.34 -8.16 4.21
C PRO A 16 9.52 -7.39 4.81
N LEU A 17 10.24 -6.64 3.97
CA LEU A 17 11.22 -5.65 4.41
C LEU A 17 10.49 -4.40 4.91
N ILE A 18 10.58 -4.15 6.22
CA ILE A 18 9.94 -3.01 6.87
C ILE A 18 10.95 -1.88 7.04
N HIS A 19 10.71 -0.78 6.32
CA HIS A 19 11.47 0.45 6.46
C HIS A 19 10.81 1.39 7.49
N SER A 20 11.57 1.76 8.52
CA SER A 20 11.13 2.69 9.56
C SER A 20 11.41 4.14 9.16
N LEU A 21 10.38 4.98 9.23
CA LEU A 21 10.48 6.41 8.99
C LEU A 21 10.73 7.10 10.34
N VAL A 22 11.86 7.81 10.48
CA VAL A 22 12.22 8.54 11.70
C VAL A 22 11.89 10.03 11.55
N GLY A 23 11.04 10.55 12.41
CA GLY A 23 10.55 11.92 12.32
C GLY A 23 9.48 12.11 11.24
N VAL A 24 9.13 13.37 10.97
CA VAL A 24 8.05 13.71 10.03
C VAL A 24 8.59 13.82 8.61
N HIS A 25 7.84 13.26 7.66
CA HIS A 25 8.17 13.29 6.24
C HIS A 25 7.03 13.93 5.45
N GLU A 26 7.37 14.60 4.36
CA GLU A 26 6.42 14.96 3.32
C GLU A 26 6.08 13.70 2.49
N LEU A 27 4.86 13.64 1.95
CA LEU A 27 4.36 12.45 1.27
C LEU A 27 3.67 12.80 -0.05
N THR A 28 3.93 11.98 -1.06
CA THR A 28 3.06 11.85 -2.23
C THR A 28 2.77 10.37 -2.47
N GLY A 29 1.61 10.04 -3.04
CA GLY A 29 1.22 8.66 -3.20
C GLY A 29 0.09 8.44 -4.17
N VAL A 30 -0.06 7.18 -4.57
CA VAL A 30 -1.13 6.69 -5.42
C VAL A 30 -1.62 5.36 -4.89
N GLY A 31 -2.92 5.12 -4.99
CA GLY A 31 -3.51 3.87 -4.58
C GLY A 31 -4.88 3.68 -5.18
N THR A 32 -5.43 2.50 -4.93
CA THR A 32 -6.78 2.11 -5.31
C THR A 32 -7.52 1.56 -4.11
N ILE A 33 -8.84 1.75 -4.11
CA ILE A 33 -9.76 1.15 -3.16
C ILE A 33 -10.67 0.25 -3.98
N PHE A 34 -10.58 -1.06 -3.72
CA PHE A 34 -11.47 -2.06 -4.31
C PHE A 34 -12.05 -2.92 -3.19
N PRO A 35 -13.29 -3.42 -3.32
CA PRO A 35 -13.87 -4.31 -2.32
C PRO A 35 -13.07 -5.61 -2.22
N ASP A 36 -12.96 -6.18 -1.03
CA ASP A 36 -12.51 -7.56 -0.82
C ASP A 36 -13.65 -8.58 -1.10
N ASP A 37 -13.38 -9.86 -0.90
CA ASP A 37 -14.36 -10.95 -1.09
C ASP A 37 -15.60 -10.85 -0.17
N GLU A 38 -15.53 -10.05 0.91
CA GLU A 38 -16.65 -9.76 1.81
C GLU A 38 -17.35 -8.42 1.48
N GLY A 39 -16.92 -7.73 0.43
CA GLY A 39 -17.44 -6.42 0.00
C GLY A 39 -16.89 -5.23 0.80
N ARG A 40 -15.88 -5.42 1.65
CA ARG A 40 -15.29 -4.33 2.46
C ARG A 40 -14.26 -3.56 1.64
N PRO A 41 -14.16 -2.23 1.78
CA PRO A 41 -13.17 -1.44 1.05
C PRO A 41 -11.75 -1.82 1.46
N SER A 42 -10.92 -2.21 0.50
CA SER A 42 -9.52 -2.57 0.71
C SER A 42 -8.58 -1.64 -0.06
N LEU A 43 -7.84 -0.84 0.70
CA LEU A 43 -6.86 0.12 0.19
C LEU A 43 -5.54 -0.57 -0.14
N HIS A 44 -5.07 -0.39 -1.37
CA HIS A 44 -3.69 -0.64 -1.75
C HIS A 44 -3.07 0.65 -2.23
N SER A 45 -2.12 1.17 -1.47
CA SER A 45 -1.45 2.43 -1.79
C SER A 45 0.04 2.33 -1.59
N HIS A 46 0.77 2.92 -2.54
CA HIS A 46 2.20 3.10 -2.50
C HIS A 46 2.49 4.60 -2.41
N VAL A 47 3.49 4.93 -1.59
CA VAL A 47 3.86 6.31 -1.31
C VAL A 47 5.36 6.48 -1.47
N ALA A 48 5.76 7.68 -1.89
CA ALA A 48 7.10 8.20 -1.74
C ALA A 48 7.08 9.24 -0.62
N VAL A 49 8.04 9.12 0.29
CA VAL A 49 8.19 10.03 1.43
C VAL A 49 9.57 10.66 1.42
N GLY A 50 9.65 11.93 1.82
CA GLY A 50 10.88 12.71 1.77
C GLY A 50 11.15 13.49 3.06
N ARG A 51 12.42 13.55 3.48
CA ARG A 51 12.90 14.37 4.59
C ARG A 51 14.39 14.67 4.42
N GLU A 52 14.78 15.95 4.54
CA GLU A 52 16.19 16.38 4.57
C GLU A 52 17.05 15.83 3.41
N GLY A 53 16.47 15.72 2.20
CA GLY A 53 17.15 15.19 1.01
C GLY A 53 17.18 13.66 0.91
N ALA A 54 16.72 12.94 1.94
CA ALA A 54 16.49 11.50 1.87
C ALA A 54 15.07 11.20 1.38
N ALA A 55 14.91 10.08 0.68
CA ALA A 55 13.63 9.58 0.21
C ALA A 55 13.51 8.07 0.44
N ALA A 56 12.29 7.63 0.74
CA ALA A 56 11.92 6.22 0.79
C ALA A 56 10.62 5.99 0.02
N THR A 57 10.42 4.80 -0.53
CA THR A 57 9.21 4.43 -1.26
C THR A 57 8.75 3.04 -0.86
N GLY A 58 7.45 2.84 -0.75
CA GLY A 58 6.89 1.53 -0.43
C GLY A 58 5.38 1.55 -0.19
N CYS A 59 4.85 0.37 0.14
CA CYS A 59 3.44 0.19 0.48
C CYS A 59 3.17 0.65 1.92
N ILE A 60 2.04 1.34 2.14
CA ILE A 60 1.66 1.87 3.47
C ILE A 60 1.06 0.82 4.41
N ARG A 61 0.94 -0.43 3.98
CA ARG A 61 0.31 -1.53 4.74
C ARG A 61 0.93 -1.74 6.13
N ALA A 62 2.21 -1.43 6.31
CA ALA A 62 2.89 -1.50 7.60
C ALA A 62 2.45 -0.40 8.61
N GLY A 63 1.58 0.51 8.19
CA GLY A 63 1.02 1.60 8.99
C GLY A 63 1.82 2.90 8.87
N VAL A 64 1.11 3.98 8.56
CA VAL A 64 1.57 5.37 8.57
C VAL A 64 0.59 6.21 9.39
N VAL A 65 1.08 7.25 10.05
CA VAL A 65 0.25 8.15 10.86
C VAL A 65 0.38 9.55 10.28
N VAL A 66 -0.77 10.19 10.07
CA VAL A 66 -0.82 11.60 9.65
C VAL A 66 -0.40 12.48 10.82
N TRP A 67 0.58 13.35 10.60
CA TRP A 67 1.03 14.29 11.64
C TRP A 67 0.15 15.54 11.71
N THR A 68 0.01 16.26 10.60
CA THR A 68 -0.77 17.51 10.54
C THR A 68 -2.00 17.35 9.65
N ILE A 69 -1.80 17.02 8.38
CA ILE A 69 -2.87 16.81 7.40
C ILE A 69 -2.44 15.80 6.35
N LEU A 70 -3.40 15.12 5.74
CA LEU A 70 -3.24 14.36 4.51
C LEU A 70 -4.40 14.76 3.59
N GLU A 71 -4.07 15.44 2.50
CA GLU A 71 -5.05 15.80 1.48
C GLU A 71 -5.15 14.65 0.47
N VAL A 72 -6.38 14.16 0.23
CA VAL A 72 -6.64 13.02 -0.66
C VAL A 72 -7.70 13.41 -1.66
N VAL A 73 -7.41 13.15 -2.94
CA VAL A 73 -8.39 13.22 -4.02
C VAL A 73 -8.80 11.79 -4.37
N LEU A 74 -10.11 11.52 -4.35
CA LEU A 74 -10.68 10.25 -4.77
C LEU A 74 -11.36 10.42 -6.13
N LEU A 75 -11.04 9.52 -7.05
CA LEU A 75 -11.71 9.39 -8.34
C LEU A 75 -12.50 8.08 -8.31
N GLU A 76 -13.82 8.20 -8.42
CA GLU A 76 -14.71 7.04 -8.43
C GLU A 76 -14.82 6.45 -9.84
N LEU A 77 -14.78 5.12 -9.91
CA LEU A 77 -15.00 4.37 -11.14
C LEU A 77 -16.42 3.81 -11.12
N GLU A 78 -17.28 4.31 -12.00
CA GLU A 78 -18.61 3.75 -12.21
C GLU A 78 -18.54 2.48 -13.07
N ASP A 79 -19.55 1.61 -12.97
CA ASP A 79 -19.66 0.35 -13.73
C ASP A 79 -18.43 -0.58 -13.64
N CYS A 80 -17.71 -0.54 -12.51
CA CYS A 80 -16.53 -1.35 -12.26
C CYS A 80 -16.87 -2.53 -11.33
N THR A 81 -16.59 -3.76 -11.78
CA THR A 81 -16.80 -4.99 -10.99
C THR A 81 -15.52 -5.53 -10.33
N ALA A 82 -14.42 -4.79 -10.47
CA ALA A 82 -13.12 -5.24 -9.98
C ALA A 82 -13.14 -5.38 -8.45
N ARG A 83 -12.54 -6.47 -7.96
CA ARG A 83 -12.47 -6.79 -6.53
C ARG A 83 -11.10 -7.36 -6.18
N ARG A 84 -10.77 -7.39 -4.89
CA ARG A 84 -9.60 -8.10 -4.40
C ARG A 84 -9.99 -9.50 -3.94
N ALA A 85 -9.33 -10.50 -4.50
CA ALA A 85 -9.54 -11.90 -4.16
C ALA A 85 -8.21 -12.56 -3.77
N MET A 86 -8.28 -13.56 -2.88
CA MET A 86 -7.11 -14.34 -2.48
C MET A 86 -6.55 -15.14 -3.66
N ASP A 87 -5.32 -14.88 -4.05
CA ASP A 87 -4.56 -15.73 -4.98
C ASP A 87 -3.81 -16.82 -4.21
N PRO A 88 -4.16 -18.11 -4.36
CA PRO A 88 -3.53 -19.20 -3.63
C PRO A 88 -2.04 -19.38 -3.93
N SER A 89 -1.58 -18.92 -5.11
CA SER A 89 -0.19 -19.12 -5.55
C SER A 89 0.80 -18.18 -4.85
N SER A 90 0.38 -16.93 -4.62
CA SER A 90 1.17 -15.91 -3.94
C SER A 90 0.80 -15.75 -2.47
N GLY A 91 -0.41 -16.13 -2.07
CA GLY A 91 -0.97 -15.88 -0.75
C GLY A 91 -1.37 -14.42 -0.52
N PHE A 92 -1.57 -13.65 -1.59
CA PHE A 92 -1.99 -12.25 -1.52
C PHE A 92 -3.40 -12.04 -2.04
N GLU A 93 -4.06 -11.01 -1.53
CA GLU A 93 -5.28 -10.47 -2.14
C GLU A 93 -4.91 -9.61 -3.37
N LEU A 94 -5.07 -10.18 -4.56
CA LEU A 94 -4.75 -9.54 -5.83
C LEU A 94 -6.01 -8.94 -6.45
N LEU A 95 -5.83 -7.92 -7.30
CA LEU A 95 -6.92 -7.30 -8.02
C LEU A 95 -7.39 -8.23 -9.15
N GLU A 96 -8.66 -8.62 -9.09
CA GLU A 96 -9.39 -9.25 -10.19
C GLU A 96 -10.19 -8.16 -10.91
N PRO A 97 -9.93 -7.87 -12.20
CA PRO A 97 -10.64 -6.86 -12.98
C PRO A 97 -12.13 -7.17 -13.20
#